data_AF-A0A0F7SYF0-F1
#
_entry.id   AF-A0A0F7SYF0-F1
#
_cell.length_a   1.000
_cell.length_b   1.000
_cell.length_c   1.000
_cell.angle_alpha   90.00
_cell.angle_beta   90.00
_cell.angle_gamma   90.00
#
_symmetry.space_group_name_H-M   'P 1'
#
loop_
_entity.id
_entity.type
_entity.pdbx_description
1 polymer ?
#
loop_
_entity_poly.entity_id
_entity_poly.type
_entity_poly.pdbx_seq_one_letter_code
_entity_poly.pdbx_strand_id
1 'polypeptide(L)'
;MFYLSRVPPRTTYTVLSLLLIPPIVLSPLIALISAFSIFLPLIGFAFVPSLVGSLTVLAFTLPAFGYLQFAQSDPPPRERLPFVSLHPKRNVMLTLQAFRWGWYVLSTAWTVLRQWCLQQVISIWKRSQRVISTHIPFGKGEFLTVYHPKDLAQSASSSAEDSTSAITTITTNPNLRPILLLLPTPTSPFPSSVYLPLLALHLRAHLPFSTLIIHPSNSGKDSYPRTRLPQSARSTRRILRWINENAATYGGDITKVYVCGQSSGAVVALWAGGWREQIIKGREDWVWEKWKEGQIGLDGDGDGDEGLGNGLKRVDLWEEEEKMEEGDTDDEKGAVVKGMILLSPMTDIPLQIRHEANLYAEHVSATRRFFGPSQTESMLASPAHILFAARNVLNVGETGLNTRFLIIHGGKDEWVPVRQSVLLRELLVGLGVQEVSFRAYKAMGHLDPLLALMIGIKNDYSTTLLRDISNFIAPDGIP
;
A
#
# COMPACT_ATOMS: atom_id res chain seq x y z
N MET A 1 29.39 -1.26 24.64
CA MET A 1 29.09 0.19 24.70
C MET A 1 27.59 0.35 24.49
N PHE A 2 26.82 0.47 25.58
CA PHE A 2 25.35 0.47 25.57
C PHE A 2 24.80 1.80 25.03
N TYR A 3 24.49 1.85 23.73
CA TYR A 3 23.69 2.94 23.15
C TYR A 3 22.22 2.73 23.52
N LEU A 4 21.85 3.11 24.74
CA LEU A 4 20.45 3.33 25.09
C LEU A 4 20.01 4.67 24.47
N SER A 5 19.75 4.69 23.16
CA SER A 5 18.99 5.77 22.54
C SER A 5 17.54 5.66 22.99
N ARG A 6 17.23 6.17 24.19
CA ARG A 6 15.86 6.32 24.66
C ARG A 6 15.15 7.26 23.70
N VAL A 7 14.31 6.71 22.81
CA VAL A 7 13.33 7.49 22.07
C VAL A 7 12.54 8.29 23.12
N PRO A 8 12.50 9.62 23.04
CA PRO A 8 11.80 10.41 24.03
C PRO A 8 10.32 10.01 24.04
N PRO A 9 9.68 10.03 25.22
CA PRO A 9 8.29 9.62 25.34
C PRO A 9 7.40 10.46 24.42
N ARG A 10 6.32 9.88 23.90
CA ARG A 10 5.35 10.57 23.03
C ARG A 10 4.91 11.93 23.59
N THR A 11 4.85 12.06 24.91
CA THR A 11 4.55 13.29 25.62
C THR A 11 5.50 14.44 25.26
N THR A 12 6.81 14.17 25.11
CA THR A 12 7.79 15.18 24.71
C THR A 12 7.48 15.76 23.33
N TYR A 13 7.14 14.91 22.35
CA TYR A 13 6.81 15.39 21.01
C TYR A 13 5.49 16.15 20.96
N THR A 14 4.49 15.73 21.76
CA THR A 14 3.24 16.47 21.90
C THR A 14 3.49 17.86 22.47
N VAL A 15 4.29 17.97 23.54
CA VAL A 15 4.65 19.27 24.13
C VAL A 15 5.40 20.14 23.12
N LEU A 16 6.41 19.60 22.44
CA LEU A 16 7.15 20.33 21.40
C LEU A 16 6.23 20.78 20.26
N SER A 17 5.28 19.94 19.84
CA SER A 17 4.31 20.30 18.80
C SER A 17 3.41 21.44 19.25
N LEU A 18 2.92 21.40 20.49
CA LEU A 18 2.10 22.46 21.08
C LEU A 18 2.87 23.79 21.16
N LEU A 19 4.16 23.74 21.48
CA LEU A 19 5.03 24.92 21.51
C LEU A 19 5.25 25.55 20.12
N LEU A 20 5.12 24.78 19.04
CA LEU A 20 5.22 25.29 17.67
C LEU A 20 3.90 25.87 17.14
N ILE A 21 2.76 25.63 17.78
CA ILE A 21 1.47 26.17 17.33
C ILE A 21 1.44 27.71 17.36
N PRO A 22 1.80 28.40 18.47
CA PRO A 22 1.79 29.85 18.50
C PRO A 22 2.59 30.52 17.37
N PRO A 23 3.86 30.15 17.09
CA PRO A 23 4.58 30.78 15.98
C PRO A 23 4.00 30.42 14.61
N ILE A 24 3.42 29.22 14.42
CA ILE A 24 2.74 28.87 13.17
C ILE A 24 1.49 29.72 12.93
N VAL A 25 0.76 30.08 13.99
CA VAL A 25 -0.47 30.90 13.89
C VAL A 25 -0.16 32.40 13.82
N LEU A 26 0.78 32.88 14.64
CA LEU A 26 1.10 34.31 14.75
C LEU A 26 1.98 34.81 13.60
N SER A 27 2.94 34.00 13.11
CA SER A 27 3.89 34.46 12.09
C SER A 27 3.21 34.83 10.76
N PRO A 28 2.22 34.08 10.24
CA PRO A 28 1.47 34.49 9.05
C PRO A 28 0.71 35.80 9.24
N LEU A 29 0.13 36.03 10.43
CA LEU A 29 -0.57 37.27 10.74
C LEU A 29 0.39 38.46 10.77
N ILE A 30 1.54 38.31 11.44
CA ILE A 30 2.60 39.32 11.50
C ILE A 30 3.17 39.59 10.10
N ALA A 31 3.41 38.54 9.30
CA ALA A 31 3.88 38.67 7.92
C ALA A 31 2.86 39.44 7.07
N LEU A 32 1.57 39.12 7.19
CA LEU A 32 0.51 39.80 6.45
C LEU A 32 0.43 41.28 6.80
N ILE A 33 0.36 41.61 8.10
CA ILE A 33 0.34 43.00 8.58
C ILE A 33 1.59 43.74 8.12
N SER A 34 2.77 43.13 8.26
CA SER A 34 4.03 43.75 7.85
C SER A 34 4.09 43.98 6.33
N ALA A 35 3.58 43.03 5.53
CA ALA A 35 3.52 43.16 4.08
C ALA A 35 2.64 44.34 3.64
N PHE A 36 1.47 44.53 4.26
CA PHE A 36 0.63 45.70 4.01
C PHE A 36 1.30 47.00 4.46
N SER A 37 1.92 47.01 5.64
CA SER A 37 2.59 48.19 6.20
C SER A 37 3.80 48.66 5.40
N ILE A 38 4.46 47.79 4.63
CA ILE A 38 5.58 48.17 3.74
C ILE A 38 5.16 49.21 2.69
N PHE A 39 3.88 49.21 2.29
CA PHE A 39 3.36 50.19 1.32
C PHE A 39 3.03 51.56 1.93
N LEU A 40 3.11 51.71 3.26
CA LEU A 40 2.91 53.01 3.92
C LEU A 40 4.19 53.85 3.81
N PRO A 41 4.14 55.05 3.19
CA PRO A 41 5.30 55.93 3.08
C PRO A 41 5.83 56.32 4.48
N LEU A 42 7.14 56.53 4.60
CA LEU A 42 7.90 56.85 5.82
C LEU A 42 8.01 55.73 6.88
N ILE A 43 7.01 54.85 7.00
CA ILE A 43 6.97 53.81 8.05
C ILE A 43 7.37 52.42 7.51
N GLY A 44 7.18 52.16 6.21
CA GLY A 44 7.32 50.83 5.62
C GLY A 44 8.68 50.15 5.83
N PHE A 45 9.79 50.91 5.90
CA PHE A 45 11.12 50.33 6.12
C PHE A 45 11.25 49.67 7.50
N ALA A 46 10.56 50.18 8.52
CA ALA A 46 10.58 49.61 9.87
C ALA A 46 9.90 48.22 9.94
N PHE A 47 9.04 47.89 8.96
CA PHE A 47 8.33 46.61 8.91
C PHE A 47 9.08 45.51 8.15
N VAL A 48 10.12 45.84 7.38
CA VAL A 48 10.92 44.85 6.64
C VAL A 48 11.55 43.80 7.57
N PRO A 49 12.18 44.15 8.71
CA PRO A 49 12.74 43.15 9.64
C PRO A 49 11.67 42.24 10.24
N SER A 50 10.47 42.77 10.50
CA SER A 50 9.34 41.99 11.03
C SER A 50 8.81 40.98 9.99
N LEU A 51 8.69 41.41 8.73
CA LEU A 51 8.33 40.52 7.64
C LEU A 51 9.37 39.41 7.46
N VAL A 52 10.65 39.77 7.38
CA VAL A 52 11.74 38.79 7.20
C VAL A 52 11.81 37.84 8.41
N GLY A 53 11.69 38.36 9.63
CA GLY A 53 11.70 37.58 10.86
C GLY A 53 10.55 36.58 10.93
N SER A 54 9.32 37.02 10.65
CA SER A 54 8.13 36.16 10.67
C SER A 54 8.17 35.08 9.57
N LEU A 55 8.60 35.42 8.36
CA LEU A 55 8.79 34.44 7.28
C LEU A 55 9.90 33.44 7.62
N THR A 56 10.98 33.89 8.27
CA THR A 56 12.05 33.00 8.74
C THR A 56 11.53 32.05 9.80
N VAL A 57 10.83 32.54 10.83
CA VAL A 57 10.21 31.69 11.85
C VAL A 57 9.31 30.64 11.19
N LEU A 58 8.42 31.06 10.28
CA LEU A 58 7.51 30.15 9.58
C LEU A 58 8.26 29.08 8.77
N ALA A 59 9.35 29.46 8.08
CA ALA A 59 10.16 28.55 7.30
C ALA A 59 10.78 27.44 8.16
N PHE A 60 11.12 27.70 9.43
CA PHE A 60 11.68 26.69 10.33
C PHE A 60 10.60 25.94 11.14
N THR A 61 9.54 26.61 11.57
CA THR A 61 8.51 26.00 12.43
C THR A 61 7.58 25.06 11.68
N LEU A 62 7.24 25.33 10.41
CA LEU A 62 6.37 24.45 9.63
C LEU A 62 7.00 23.07 9.36
N PRO A 63 8.25 22.96 8.87
CA PRO A 63 8.91 21.67 8.70
C PRO A 63 9.14 20.93 10.02
N ALA A 64 9.52 21.68 11.07
CA ALA A 64 9.69 21.10 12.40
C ALA A 64 8.38 20.50 12.92
N PHE A 65 7.25 21.20 12.73
CA PHE A 65 5.94 20.70 13.09
C PHE A 65 5.57 19.47 12.26
N GLY A 66 5.77 19.50 10.94
CA GLY A 66 5.54 18.33 10.08
C GLY A 66 6.37 17.11 10.50
N TYR A 67 7.65 17.29 10.79
CA TYR A 67 8.51 16.23 11.33
C TYR A 67 7.97 15.71 12.67
N LEU A 68 7.63 16.61 13.59
CA LEU A 68 7.06 16.23 14.87
C LEU A 68 5.71 15.53 14.72
N GLN A 69 4.90 15.76 13.69
CA GLN A 69 3.64 15.02 13.53
C GLN A 69 3.83 13.65 12.87
N PHE A 70 4.75 13.54 11.89
CA PHE A 70 4.80 12.37 11.00
C PHE A 70 6.05 11.49 11.15
N ALA A 71 7.13 11.98 11.75
CA ALA A 71 8.45 11.34 11.74
C ALA A 71 8.99 10.92 13.13
N GLN A 72 8.15 10.97 14.18
CA GLN A 72 8.57 10.79 15.58
C GLN A 72 9.20 9.43 15.92
N SER A 73 8.84 8.35 15.21
CA SER A 73 9.10 6.98 15.69
C SER A 73 10.51 6.47 15.45
N ASP A 74 11.23 7.02 14.47
CA ASP A 74 12.52 6.48 14.01
C ASP A 74 13.47 7.62 13.58
N PRO A 75 14.01 8.42 14.52
CA PRO A 75 14.95 9.49 14.19
C PRO A 75 16.27 8.92 13.62
N PRO A 76 17.00 9.67 12.78
CA PRO A 76 18.31 9.25 12.31
C PRO A 76 19.26 8.93 13.48
N PRO A 77 20.06 7.84 13.43
CA PRO A 77 20.87 7.37 14.58
C PRO A 77 21.88 8.37 15.14
N ARG A 78 22.24 9.40 14.37
CA ARG A 78 23.25 10.40 14.71
C ARG A 78 22.68 11.75 15.12
N GLU A 79 21.36 11.93 15.10
CA GLU A 79 20.76 13.23 15.35
C GLU A 79 20.01 13.24 16.68
N ARG A 80 20.45 14.11 17.59
CA ARG A 80 19.77 14.35 18.86
C ARG A 80 18.46 15.09 18.57
N LEU A 81 17.38 14.59 19.14
CA LEU A 81 16.08 15.24 19.02
C LEU A 81 16.04 16.59 19.75
N PRO A 82 15.29 17.58 19.23
CA PRO A 82 14.45 17.52 18.03
C PRO A 82 15.26 17.65 16.72
N PHE A 83 14.92 16.82 15.72
CA PHE A 83 15.45 16.95 14.35
C PHE A 83 14.82 18.19 13.70
N VAL A 84 15.46 19.34 13.86
CA VAL A 84 15.13 20.55 13.10
C VAL A 84 16.32 20.82 12.21
N SER A 85 16.15 20.64 10.90
CA SER A 85 17.23 20.97 9.98
C SER A 85 17.55 22.45 10.12
N LEU A 86 18.80 22.78 10.42
CA LEU A 86 19.26 24.18 10.41
C LEU A 86 19.51 24.70 8.99
N HIS A 87 19.32 23.85 7.96
CA HIS A 87 19.59 24.20 6.58
C HIS A 87 18.40 24.94 5.95
N PRO A 88 18.52 26.27 5.66
CA PRO A 88 17.38 27.09 5.25
C PRO A 88 16.74 26.62 3.94
N LYS A 89 17.55 26.27 2.92
CA LYS A 89 17.05 25.71 1.64
C LYS A 89 16.20 24.46 1.86
N ARG A 90 16.64 23.54 2.73
CA ARG A 90 15.93 22.28 3.00
C ARG A 90 14.57 22.56 3.63
N ASN A 91 14.52 23.45 4.61
CA ASN A 91 13.28 23.83 5.27
C ASN A 91 12.29 24.50 4.32
N VAL A 92 12.74 25.44 3.48
CA VAL A 92 11.89 26.07 2.46
C VAL A 92 11.35 25.03 1.49
N MET A 93 12.21 24.13 0.98
CA MET A 93 11.77 23.08 0.05
C MET A 93 10.80 22.11 0.71
N LEU A 94 11.06 21.68 1.94
CA LEU A 94 10.16 20.81 2.69
C LEU A 94 8.81 21.48 2.98
N THR A 95 8.79 22.77 3.33
CA THR A 95 7.53 23.54 3.46
C THR A 95 6.77 23.58 2.14
N LEU A 96 7.46 23.86 1.03
CA LEU A 96 6.84 23.91 -0.29
C LEU A 96 6.26 22.54 -0.68
N GLN A 97 6.97 21.45 -0.42
CA GLN A 97 6.47 20.11 -0.69
C GLN A 97 5.31 19.72 0.23
N ALA A 98 5.37 20.07 1.51
CA ALA A 98 4.28 19.89 2.44
C ALA A 98 3.02 20.65 1.99
N PHE A 99 3.19 21.87 1.46
CA PHE A 99 2.08 22.64 0.88
C PHE A 99 1.53 21.99 -0.39
N ARG A 100 2.38 21.57 -1.34
CA ARG A 100 1.96 20.86 -2.56
C ARG A 100 1.20 19.58 -2.24
N TRP A 101 1.74 18.77 -1.33
CA TRP A 101 1.09 17.56 -0.85
C TRP A 101 -0.21 17.86 -0.11
N GLY A 102 -0.22 18.82 0.80
CA GLY A 102 -1.39 19.25 1.54
C GLY A 102 -2.51 19.74 0.64
N TRP A 103 -2.18 20.55 -0.38
CA TRP A 103 -3.13 20.99 -1.40
C TRP A 103 -3.67 19.82 -2.23
N TYR A 104 -2.81 18.90 -2.64
CA TYR A 104 -3.19 17.70 -3.38
C TYR A 104 -4.12 16.78 -2.57
N VAL A 105 -3.79 16.55 -1.29
CA VAL A 105 -4.62 15.77 -0.36
C VAL A 105 -5.94 16.49 -0.09
N LEU A 106 -5.94 17.81 0.15
CA LEU A 106 -7.15 18.57 0.43
C LEU A 106 -8.09 18.62 -0.77
N SER A 107 -7.57 18.86 -1.97
CA SER A 107 -8.36 18.85 -3.21
C SER A 107 -8.95 17.46 -3.50
N THR A 108 -8.17 16.40 -3.23
CA THR A 108 -8.65 15.02 -3.32
C THR A 108 -9.70 14.72 -2.25
N ALA A 109 -9.45 15.09 -0.99
CA ALA A 109 -10.37 14.92 0.13
C ALA A 109 -11.69 15.62 -0.13
N TRP A 110 -11.64 16.85 -0.65
CA TRP A 110 -12.81 17.61 -1.06
C TRP A 110 -13.61 16.89 -2.14
N THR A 111 -12.93 16.33 -3.14
CA THR A 111 -13.58 15.55 -4.21
C THR A 111 -14.26 14.31 -3.65
N VAL A 112 -13.57 13.54 -2.79
CA VAL A 112 -14.12 12.34 -2.13
C VAL A 112 -15.27 12.69 -1.20
N LEU A 113 -15.13 13.73 -0.36
CA LEU A 113 -16.15 14.15 0.60
C LEU A 113 -17.41 14.65 -0.12
N ARG A 114 -17.25 15.52 -1.13
CA ARG A 114 -18.37 16.00 -1.96
C ARG A 114 -19.12 14.81 -2.54
N GLN A 115 -18.38 13.82 -3.05
CA GLN A 115 -18.99 12.66 -3.66
C GLN A 115 -19.64 11.71 -2.65
N TRP A 116 -19.02 11.53 -1.49
CA TRP A 116 -19.60 10.77 -0.38
C TRP A 116 -20.90 11.42 0.10
N CYS A 117 -20.93 12.74 0.31
CA CYS A 117 -22.14 13.48 0.67
C CYS A 117 -23.23 13.31 -0.38
N LEU A 118 -22.90 13.43 -1.67
CA LEU A 118 -23.85 13.20 -2.77
C LEU A 118 -24.40 11.75 -2.75
N GLN A 119 -23.54 10.77 -2.48
CA GLN A 119 -23.97 9.36 -2.36
C GLN A 119 -24.86 9.13 -1.15
N GLN A 120 -24.60 9.76 0.00
CA GLN A 120 -25.49 9.68 1.17
C GLN A 120 -26.86 10.28 0.86
N VAL A 121 -26.90 11.42 0.17
CA VAL A 121 -28.17 12.00 -0.27
C VAL A 121 -28.90 11.08 -1.25
N ILE A 122 -28.20 10.53 -2.24
CA ILE A 122 -28.77 9.59 -3.21
C ILE A 122 -29.20 8.28 -2.57
N SER A 123 -28.48 7.74 -1.58
CA SER A 123 -28.82 6.49 -0.89
C SER A 123 -30.02 6.64 0.04
N ILE A 124 -30.15 7.79 0.71
CA ILE A 124 -31.36 8.17 1.46
C ILE A 124 -32.56 8.25 0.51
N TRP A 125 -32.36 8.72 -0.72
CA TRP A 125 -33.41 8.85 -1.74
C TRP A 125 -33.73 7.54 -2.48
N LYS A 126 -32.71 6.73 -2.77
CA LYS A 126 -32.83 5.42 -3.40
C LYS A 126 -32.66 4.35 -2.33
N ARG A 127 -33.76 4.04 -1.65
CA ARG A 127 -33.93 2.88 -0.73
C ARG A 127 -33.74 1.50 -1.38
N SER A 128 -33.07 1.43 -2.53
CA SER A 128 -32.83 0.23 -3.31
C SER A 128 -31.40 0.24 -3.82
N GLN A 129 -30.54 -0.57 -3.23
CA GLN A 129 -29.42 -1.15 -3.96
C GLN A 129 -29.21 -2.61 -3.55
N ARG A 130 -28.91 -3.43 -4.55
CA ARG A 130 -28.91 -4.90 -4.59
C ARG A 130 -27.65 -5.52 -3.95
N VAL A 131 -27.02 -4.82 -3.03
CA VAL A 131 -25.71 -5.20 -2.46
C VAL A 131 -25.87 -5.46 -0.97
N ILE A 132 -25.37 -6.60 -0.51
CA ILE A 132 -25.23 -6.93 0.90
C ILE A 132 -23.75 -6.80 1.23
N SER A 133 -23.45 -6.02 2.26
CA SER A 133 -22.13 -5.95 2.87
C SER A 133 -22.16 -6.70 4.19
N THR A 134 -21.32 -7.72 4.34
CA THR A 134 -21.14 -8.45 5.60
C THR A 134 -19.79 -8.07 6.21
N HIS A 135 -19.80 -7.72 7.50
CA HIS A 135 -18.58 -7.49 8.27
C HIS A 135 -18.24 -8.77 9.02
N ILE A 136 -17.08 -9.34 8.73
CA ILE A 136 -16.68 -10.67 9.21
C ILE A 136 -15.41 -10.53 10.03
N PRO A 137 -15.38 -10.99 11.29
CA PRO A 137 -14.14 -11.10 12.04
C PRO A 137 -13.30 -12.24 11.45
N PHE A 138 -12.03 -11.99 11.18
CA PHE A 138 -11.09 -13.02 10.68
C PHE A 138 -9.81 -13.13 11.53
N GLY A 139 -9.66 -12.26 12.52
CA GLY A 139 -8.51 -12.23 13.42
C GLY A 139 -8.81 -11.42 14.68
N LYS A 140 -7.86 -11.37 15.62
CA LYS A 140 -8.03 -10.72 16.93
C LYS A 140 -8.23 -9.21 16.80
N GLY A 141 -9.49 -8.79 16.71
CA GLY A 141 -9.86 -7.40 16.48
C GLY A 141 -9.55 -6.92 15.06
N GLU A 142 -9.54 -7.85 14.10
CA GLU A 142 -9.45 -7.61 12.67
C GLU A 142 -10.72 -8.08 11.96
N PHE A 143 -11.18 -7.26 11.01
CA PHE A 143 -12.43 -7.46 10.30
C PHE A 143 -12.20 -7.31 8.79
N LEU A 144 -12.93 -8.08 8.01
CA LEU A 144 -13.04 -7.92 6.57
C LEU A 144 -14.48 -7.56 6.21
N THR A 145 -14.64 -6.80 5.13
CA THR A 145 -15.96 -6.54 4.55
C THR A 145 -16.07 -7.27 3.22
N VAL A 146 -17.11 -8.09 3.10
CA VAL A 146 -17.44 -8.80 1.87
C VAL A 146 -18.64 -8.14 1.21
N TYR A 147 -18.51 -7.78 -0.06
CA TYR A 147 -19.62 -7.29 -0.87
C TYR A 147 -20.06 -8.36 -1.85
N HIS A 148 -21.28 -8.87 -1.68
CA HIS A 148 -21.91 -9.84 -2.58
C HIS A 148 -23.31 -9.35 -3.02
N PRO A 149 -23.89 -9.88 -4.12
CA PRO A 149 -25.22 -9.47 -4.56
C PRO A 149 -26.30 -10.17 -3.76
N LYS A 150 -27.49 -9.55 -3.73
CA LYS A 150 -28.67 -10.05 -2.99
C LYS A 150 -29.18 -11.41 -3.47
N ASP A 151 -29.02 -11.73 -4.75
CA ASP A 151 -29.61 -12.94 -5.36
C ASP A 151 -29.07 -14.25 -4.72
N LEU A 152 -27.88 -14.20 -4.11
CA LEU A 152 -27.27 -15.31 -3.37
C LEU A 152 -27.83 -15.49 -1.95
N ALA A 153 -28.22 -14.41 -1.28
CA ALA A 153 -28.72 -14.48 0.10
C ALA A 153 -30.07 -15.22 0.19
N GLN A 154 -30.87 -15.17 -0.88
CA GLN A 154 -32.16 -15.87 -0.95
C GLN A 154 -32.01 -17.36 -1.30
N SER A 155 -30.98 -17.72 -2.08
CA SER A 155 -30.72 -19.11 -2.46
C SER A 155 -30.07 -19.91 -1.32
N ALA A 156 -29.17 -19.27 -0.54
CA ALA A 156 -28.53 -19.91 0.61
C ALA A 156 -29.50 -20.20 1.77
N SER A 157 -30.56 -19.39 1.93
CA SER A 157 -31.59 -19.63 2.96
C SER A 157 -32.53 -20.80 2.64
N SER A 158 -32.64 -21.22 1.38
CA SER A 158 -33.50 -22.35 0.97
C SER A 158 -32.79 -23.71 0.94
N SER A 159 -31.46 -23.72 1.02
CA SER A 159 -30.64 -24.95 0.87
C SER A 159 -29.98 -25.41 2.18
N ALA A 160 -30.31 -24.80 3.31
CA ALA A 160 -29.70 -25.08 4.62
C ALA A 160 -30.28 -26.32 5.35
N GLU A 161 -31.18 -27.08 4.73
CA GLU A 161 -31.78 -28.28 5.35
C GLU A 161 -31.12 -29.61 4.94
N ASP A 162 -30.13 -29.62 4.05
CA ASP A 162 -29.55 -30.88 3.55
C ASP A 162 -28.02 -30.81 3.44
N SER A 163 -27.33 -30.91 4.58
CA SER A 163 -25.88 -30.74 4.66
C SER A 163 -25.19 -31.86 5.46
N THR A 164 -24.87 -32.96 4.79
CA THR A 164 -23.88 -33.96 5.26
C THR A 164 -23.00 -34.57 4.16
N SER A 165 -22.99 -34.06 2.92
CA SER A 165 -22.20 -34.69 1.83
C SER A 165 -21.71 -33.71 0.75
N ALA A 166 -20.95 -32.66 1.12
CA ALA A 166 -20.57 -31.60 0.16
C ALA A 166 -19.11 -31.12 0.22
N ILE A 167 -18.15 -31.98 0.52
CA ILE A 167 -16.71 -31.59 0.54
C ILE A 167 -15.97 -31.99 -0.76
N THR A 168 -16.52 -32.86 -1.61
CA THR A 168 -15.76 -33.42 -2.76
C THR A 168 -16.16 -32.88 -4.15
N THR A 169 -17.10 -31.92 -4.24
CA THR A 169 -17.68 -31.48 -5.53
C THR A 169 -17.59 -29.96 -5.77
N ILE A 170 -16.51 -29.31 -5.30
CA ILE A 170 -16.30 -27.85 -5.44
C ILE A 170 -15.72 -27.46 -6.82
N THR A 171 -15.26 -28.41 -7.62
CA THR A 171 -14.38 -28.10 -8.76
C THR A 171 -15.02 -27.42 -9.97
N THR A 172 -16.35 -27.36 -10.13
CA THR A 172 -16.97 -26.63 -11.27
C THR A 172 -18.41 -26.20 -11.00
N ASN A 173 -18.69 -25.45 -9.93
CA ASN A 173 -20.00 -24.79 -9.85
C ASN A 173 -19.98 -23.55 -10.78
N PRO A 174 -20.73 -23.53 -11.91
CA PRO A 174 -20.71 -22.43 -12.87
C PRO A 174 -21.24 -21.11 -12.30
N ASN A 175 -21.80 -21.13 -11.09
CA ASN A 175 -22.34 -19.95 -10.42
C ASN A 175 -21.30 -19.20 -9.56
N LEU A 176 -20.10 -19.75 -9.34
CA LEU A 176 -19.04 -19.10 -8.57
C LEU A 176 -18.39 -17.97 -9.37
N ARG A 177 -18.05 -16.88 -8.68
CA ARG A 177 -17.58 -15.63 -9.30
C ARG A 177 -16.15 -15.29 -8.93
N PRO A 178 -15.41 -14.57 -9.81
CA PRO A 178 -14.08 -14.07 -9.47
C PRO A 178 -14.07 -13.28 -8.16
N ILE A 179 -12.99 -13.40 -7.40
CA ILE A 179 -12.79 -12.70 -6.13
C ILE A 179 -11.77 -11.58 -6.36
N LEU A 180 -12.07 -10.36 -5.91
CA LEU A 180 -11.16 -9.22 -5.96
C LEU A 180 -10.90 -8.70 -4.54
N LEU A 181 -9.71 -8.97 -4.04
CA LEU A 181 -9.20 -8.46 -2.77
C LEU A 181 -8.60 -7.06 -2.97
N LEU A 182 -9.18 -6.04 -2.35
CA LEU A 182 -8.68 -4.67 -2.38
C LEU A 182 -7.84 -4.41 -1.12
N LEU A 183 -6.56 -4.10 -1.30
CA LEU A 183 -5.65 -3.82 -0.20
C LEU A 183 -5.59 -2.33 0.13
N PRO A 184 -5.55 -1.96 1.42
CA PRO A 184 -5.29 -0.59 1.81
C PRO A 184 -3.87 -0.20 1.40
N THR A 185 -3.66 1.10 1.21
CA THR A 185 -2.32 1.69 1.07
C THR A 185 -1.84 2.15 2.45
N PRO A 186 -0.92 1.44 3.11
CA PRO A 186 -0.58 1.72 4.52
C PRO A 186 0.07 3.08 4.74
N THR A 187 0.64 3.66 3.69
CA THR A 187 1.25 5.01 3.69
C THR A 187 0.31 6.09 3.17
N SER A 188 -0.97 5.78 2.93
CA SER A 188 -1.96 6.75 2.44
C SER A 188 -2.36 7.74 3.53
N PRO A 189 -2.59 9.02 3.19
CA PRO A 189 -3.15 9.99 4.11
C PRO A 189 -4.65 9.78 4.37
N PHE A 190 -5.32 8.94 3.55
CA PHE A 190 -6.74 8.68 3.68
C PHE A 190 -6.98 7.38 4.46
N PRO A 191 -7.92 7.38 5.42
CA PRO A 191 -8.31 6.15 6.12
C PRO A 191 -8.96 5.17 5.12
N SER A 192 -8.54 3.91 5.19
CA SER A 192 -9.05 2.80 4.37
C SER A 192 -10.57 2.65 4.47
N SER A 193 -11.14 2.94 5.64
CA SER A 193 -12.59 2.91 5.90
C SER A 193 -13.40 3.91 5.07
N VAL A 194 -12.76 4.92 4.47
CA VAL A 194 -13.45 5.92 3.64
C VAL A 194 -13.41 5.55 2.15
N TYR A 195 -12.23 5.26 1.60
CA TYR A 195 -12.09 5.08 0.16
C TYR A 195 -12.35 3.64 -0.33
N LEU A 196 -12.05 2.60 0.48
CA LEU A 196 -12.24 1.20 0.05
C LEU A 196 -13.73 0.86 -0.16
N PRO A 197 -14.69 1.32 0.67
CA PRO A 197 -16.11 1.10 0.39
C PRO A 197 -16.58 1.77 -0.91
N LEU A 198 -16.11 3.00 -1.18
CA LEU A 198 -16.45 3.75 -2.40
C LEU A 198 -15.88 3.06 -3.65
N LEU A 199 -14.67 2.52 -3.54
CA LEU A 199 -14.02 1.73 -4.57
C LEU A 199 -14.78 0.40 -4.80
N ALA A 200 -15.07 -0.33 -3.74
CA ALA A 200 -15.78 -1.61 -3.78
C ALA A 200 -17.16 -1.46 -4.43
N LEU A 201 -17.95 -0.47 -4.02
CA LEU A 201 -19.28 -0.24 -4.59
C LEU A 201 -19.23 0.11 -6.09
N HIS A 202 -18.21 0.87 -6.52
CA HIS A 202 -18.07 1.23 -7.93
C HIS A 202 -17.65 0.04 -8.79
N LEU A 203 -16.59 -0.65 -8.38
CA LEU A 203 -16.09 -1.84 -9.08
C LEU A 203 -17.20 -2.89 -9.18
N ARG A 204 -17.99 -3.08 -8.13
CA ARG A 204 -19.13 -3.99 -8.14
C ARG A 204 -20.23 -3.59 -9.12
N ALA A 205 -20.46 -2.30 -9.30
CA ALA A 205 -21.50 -1.80 -10.21
C ALA A 205 -21.09 -1.86 -11.68
N HIS A 206 -19.78 -1.83 -11.97
CA HIS A 206 -19.25 -1.68 -13.33
C HIS A 206 -18.46 -2.87 -13.85
N LEU A 207 -18.01 -3.78 -12.98
CA LEU A 207 -17.46 -5.05 -13.43
C LEU A 207 -18.63 -5.93 -13.86
N PRO A 208 -18.66 -6.39 -15.12
CA PRO A 208 -19.82 -7.12 -15.68
C PRO A 208 -20.04 -8.49 -15.02
N PHE A 209 -19.01 -9.02 -14.36
CA PHE A 209 -19.10 -10.23 -13.54
C PHE A 209 -19.40 -9.83 -12.10
N SER A 210 -20.26 -10.58 -11.43
CA SER A 210 -20.64 -10.34 -10.04
C SER A 210 -19.50 -10.68 -9.06
N THR A 211 -18.36 -10.00 -9.19
CA THR A 211 -17.14 -10.19 -8.42
C THR A 211 -17.41 -10.05 -6.93
N LEU A 212 -16.84 -10.97 -6.13
CA LEU A 212 -16.82 -10.87 -4.68
C LEU A 212 -15.72 -9.87 -4.30
N ILE A 213 -16.08 -8.75 -3.69
CA ILE A 213 -15.09 -7.76 -3.28
C ILE A 213 -14.83 -7.89 -1.79
N ILE A 214 -13.57 -8.07 -1.43
CA ILE A 214 -13.11 -8.22 -0.06
C ILE A 214 -12.11 -7.12 0.22
N HIS A 215 -12.24 -6.45 1.35
CA HIS A 215 -11.21 -5.55 1.84
C HIS A 215 -11.13 -5.61 3.37
N PRO A 216 -9.96 -5.36 3.97
CA PRO A 216 -9.87 -5.22 5.41
C PRO A 216 -10.64 -3.97 5.85
N SER A 217 -11.42 -4.12 6.91
CA SER A 217 -12.33 -3.12 7.48
C SER A 217 -11.80 -2.56 8.80
N ASN A 218 -10.49 -2.62 9.02
CA ASN A 218 -9.92 -2.12 10.26
C ASN A 218 -9.79 -0.60 10.17
N SER A 219 -10.51 0.11 11.05
CA SER A 219 -10.42 1.56 11.20
C SER A 219 -9.01 1.96 11.70
N GLY A 220 -8.09 2.17 10.75
CA GLY A 220 -6.76 2.76 10.99
C GLY A 220 -5.71 1.87 11.66
N LYS A 221 -5.98 0.58 11.90
CA LYS A 221 -4.94 -0.35 12.39
C LYS A 221 -3.99 -0.79 11.28
N ASP A 222 -4.45 -0.87 10.04
CA ASP A 222 -3.66 -1.39 8.91
C ASP A 222 -2.74 -0.34 8.28
N SER A 223 -2.68 0.86 8.85
CA SER A 223 -1.87 1.98 8.35
C SER A 223 -0.69 2.27 9.27
N TYR A 224 0.40 2.74 8.65
CA TYR A 224 1.51 3.33 9.39
C TYR A 224 1.00 4.53 10.22
N PRO A 225 1.44 4.73 11.48
CA PRO A 225 2.57 4.10 12.16
C PRO A 225 2.29 2.80 12.92
N ARG A 226 1.06 2.26 12.84
CA ARG A 226 0.66 1.09 13.65
C ARG A 226 1.13 -0.23 13.03
N THR A 227 1.26 -0.25 11.72
CA THR A 227 1.75 -1.40 10.95
C THR A 227 2.95 -1.03 10.09
N ARG A 228 3.85 -1.99 9.91
CA ARG A 228 4.93 -1.99 8.92
C ARG A 228 4.67 -3.09 7.90
N LEU A 229 5.48 -3.13 6.85
CA LEU A 229 5.31 -4.06 5.74
C LEU A 229 5.15 -5.53 6.19
N PRO A 230 5.97 -6.08 7.11
CA PRO A 230 5.80 -7.47 7.55
C PRO A 230 4.41 -7.74 8.15
N GLN A 231 3.92 -6.85 9.02
CA GLN A 231 2.59 -7.03 9.63
C GLN A 231 1.47 -6.91 8.58
N SER A 232 1.57 -5.95 7.65
CA SER A 232 0.59 -5.80 6.57
C SER A 232 0.53 -7.03 5.67
N ALA A 233 1.68 -7.64 5.37
CA ALA A 233 1.74 -8.86 4.56
C ALA A 233 1.18 -10.08 5.31
N ARG A 234 1.51 -10.26 6.60
CA ARG A 234 0.91 -11.31 7.45
C ARG A 234 -0.62 -11.19 7.52
N SER A 235 -1.14 -9.99 7.80
CA SER A 235 -2.60 -9.76 7.83
C SER A 235 -3.25 -10.08 6.48
N THR A 236 -2.60 -9.71 5.37
CA THR A 236 -3.09 -10.05 4.02
C THR A 236 -3.08 -11.56 3.75
N ARG A 237 -2.07 -12.30 4.23
CA ARG A 237 -2.02 -13.76 4.12
C ARG A 237 -3.14 -14.44 4.90
N ARG A 238 -3.47 -13.96 6.10
CA ARG A 238 -4.64 -14.43 6.87
C ARG A 238 -5.95 -14.18 6.13
N ILE A 239 -6.07 -13.06 5.42
CA ILE A 239 -7.23 -12.83 4.52
C ILE A 239 -7.25 -13.83 3.36
N LEU A 240 -6.11 -14.14 2.75
CA LEU A 240 -6.03 -15.15 1.68
C LEU A 240 -6.36 -16.56 2.19
N ARG A 241 -5.96 -16.90 3.43
CA ARG A 241 -6.37 -18.14 4.11
C ARG A 241 -7.88 -18.17 4.32
N TRP A 242 -8.44 -17.11 4.91
CA TRP A 242 -9.89 -16.96 5.08
C TRP A 242 -10.64 -17.10 3.74
N ILE A 243 -10.13 -16.51 2.65
CA ILE A 243 -10.71 -16.63 1.31
C ILE A 243 -10.75 -18.09 0.85
N ASN A 244 -9.68 -18.84 1.06
CA ASN A 244 -9.58 -20.24 0.66
C ASN A 244 -10.66 -21.11 1.32
N GLU A 245 -10.89 -20.88 2.61
CA GLU A 245 -11.84 -21.65 3.43
C GLU A 245 -13.29 -21.20 3.24
N ASN A 246 -13.53 -19.89 3.12
CA ASN A 246 -14.86 -19.32 3.34
C ASN A 246 -15.46 -18.70 2.08
N ALA A 247 -14.68 -18.26 1.09
CA ALA A 247 -15.20 -17.41 0.02
C ALA A 247 -16.27 -18.11 -0.85
N ALA A 248 -16.21 -19.45 -0.97
CA ALA A 248 -17.22 -20.23 -1.67
C ALA A 248 -18.63 -20.05 -1.08
N THR A 249 -18.76 -19.93 0.25
CA THR A 249 -20.05 -19.70 0.93
C THR A 249 -20.67 -18.34 0.57
N TYR A 250 -19.85 -17.39 0.11
CA TYR A 250 -20.28 -16.08 -0.37
C TYR A 250 -20.39 -16.01 -1.91
N GLY A 251 -20.29 -17.14 -2.60
CA GLY A 251 -20.36 -17.26 -4.05
C GLY A 251 -19.07 -16.90 -4.79
N GLY A 252 -17.93 -16.93 -4.09
CA GLY A 252 -16.61 -16.69 -4.66
C GLY A 252 -15.96 -17.96 -5.23
N ASP A 253 -15.26 -17.82 -6.35
CA ASP A 253 -14.46 -18.85 -7.01
C ASP A 253 -13.00 -18.74 -6.53
N ILE A 254 -12.58 -19.69 -5.68
CA ILE A 254 -11.22 -19.74 -5.11
C ILE A 254 -10.13 -19.93 -6.17
N THR A 255 -10.48 -20.38 -7.38
CA THR A 255 -9.53 -20.52 -8.49
C THR A 255 -9.28 -19.20 -9.23
N LYS A 256 -10.10 -18.17 -8.95
CA LYS A 256 -10.10 -16.85 -9.61
C LYS A 256 -9.94 -15.72 -8.60
N VAL A 257 -8.91 -15.80 -7.75
CA VAL A 257 -8.58 -14.76 -6.78
C VAL A 257 -7.64 -13.72 -7.40
N TYR A 258 -8.07 -12.46 -7.34
CA TYR A 258 -7.31 -11.30 -7.80
C TYR A 258 -7.01 -10.37 -6.63
N VAL A 259 -5.81 -9.80 -6.59
CA VAL A 259 -5.40 -8.85 -5.55
C VAL A 259 -5.12 -7.49 -6.19
N CYS A 260 -5.66 -6.42 -5.63
CA CYS A 260 -5.44 -5.06 -6.08
C CYS A 260 -4.79 -4.22 -4.97
N GLY A 261 -3.68 -3.55 -5.28
CA GLY A 261 -2.99 -2.67 -4.34
C GLY A 261 -2.51 -1.39 -5.03
N GLN A 262 -2.51 -0.27 -4.29
CA GLN A 262 -1.98 1.01 -4.76
C GLN A 262 -0.70 1.36 -3.99
N SER A 263 0.31 1.90 -4.67
CA SER A 263 1.55 2.39 -4.06
C SER A 263 2.22 1.36 -3.13
N SER A 264 2.26 1.60 -1.82
CA SER A 264 2.78 0.64 -0.83
C SER A 264 1.91 -0.60 -0.68
N GLY A 265 0.60 -0.49 -0.88
CA GLY A 265 -0.33 -1.63 -0.92
C GLY A 265 -0.04 -2.58 -2.09
N ALA A 266 0.54 -2.10 -3.19
CA ALA A 266 0.98 -2.96 -4.29
C ALA A 266 2.17 -3.84 -3.91
N VAL A 267 3.06 -3.34 -3.04
CA VAL A 267 4.17 -4.13 -2.47
C VAL A 267 3.64 -5.19 -1.52
N VAL A 268 2.66 -4.83 -0.68
CA VAL A 268 1.95 -5.78 0.18
C VAL A 268 1.30 -6.88 -0.68
N ALA A 269 0.63 -6.53 -1.77
CA ALA A 269 0.00 -7.49 -2.68
C ALA A 269 1.00 -8.52 -3.22
N LEU A 270 2.17 -8.06 -3.67
CA LEU A 270 3.20 -8.95 -4.20
C LEU A 270 3.73 -9.91 -3.14
N TRP A 271 4.10 -9.40 -1.96
CA TRP A 271 4.69 -10.20 -0.90
C TRP A 271 3.72 -11.11 -0.15
N ALA A 272 2.48 -10.67 0.02
CA ALA A 272 1.43 -11.51 0.60
C ALA A 272 0.89 -12.54 -0.39
N GLY A 273 0.95 -12.24 -1.69
CA GLY A 273 0.44 -13.12 -2.76
C GLY A 273 1.35 -14.27 -3.14
N GLY A 274 2.32 -14.65 -2.30
CA GLY A 274 3.13 -15.86 -2.48
C GLY A 274 4.50 -15.66 -3.14
N TRP A 275 4.82 -14.48 -3.68
CA TRP A 275 6.06 -14.28 -4.42
C TRP A 275 7.31 -14.37 -3.55
N ARG A 276 7.20 -13.91 -2.29
CA ARG A 276 8.33 -13.99 -1.36
C ARG A 276 8.64 -15.44 -1.00
N GLU A 277 7.60 -16.24 -0.73
CA GLU A 277 7.70 -17.68 -0.45
C GLU A 277 8.37 -18.42 -1.59
N GLN A 278 7.92 -18.18 -2.84
CA GLN A 278 8.44 -18.91 -3.99
C GLN A 278 9.91 -18.56 -4.28
N ILE A 279 10.33 -17.32 -4.02
CA ILE A 279 11.73 -16.93 -4.13
C ILE A 279 12.59 -17.62 -3.07
N ILE A 280 12.09 -17.73 -1.83
CA ILE A 280 12.78 -18.42 -0.73
C ILE A 280 12.89 -19.92 -1.03
N LYS A 281 11.80 -20.54 -1.49
CA LYS A 281 11.80 -21.94 -1.89
C LYS A 281 12.77 -22.20 -3.04
N GLY A 282 12.72 -21.40 -4.11
CA GLY A 282 13.66 -21.53 -5.23
C GLY A 282 15.11 -21.38 -4.78
N ARG A 283 15.39 -20.49 -3.81
CA ARG A 283 16.71 -20.34 -3.20
C ARG A 283 17.15 -21.62 -2.50
N GLU A 284 16.29 -22.21 -1.69
CA GLU A 284 16.59 -23.44 -0.96
C GLU A 284 16.82 -24.61 -1.91
N ASP A 285 15.98 -24.74 -2.94
CA ASP A 285 16.14 -25.76 -3.99
C ASP A 285 17.48 -25.58 -4.73
N TRP A 286 17.85 -24.34 -5.07
CA TRP A 286 19.14 -24.03 -5.70
C TRP A 286 20.34 -24.37 -4.80
N VAL A 287 20.29 -24.00 -3.52
CA VAL A 287 21.35 -24.33 -2.55
C VAL A 287 21.50 -25.84 -2.41
N TRP A 288 20.38 -26.56 -2.34
CA TRP A 288 20.36 -28.02 -2.23
C TRP A 288 20.97 -28.72 -3.45
N GLU A 289 20.66 -28.25 -4.67
CA GLU A 289 21.26 -28.77 -5.90
C GLU A 289 22.77 -28.52 -5.92
N LYS A 290 23.21 -27.31 -5.58
CA LYS A 290 24.62 -26.95 -5.55
C LYS A 290 25.40 -27.71 -4.50
N TRP A 291 24.78 -27.99 -3.36
CA TRP A 291 25.31 -28.86 -2.33
C TRP A 291 25.48 -30.31 -2.84
N LYS A 292 24.46 -30.87 -3.50
CA LYS A 292 24.54 -32.22 -4.12
C LYS A 292 25.65 -32.31 -5.16
N GLU A 293 25.91 -31.23 -5.90
CA GLU A 293 26.99 -31.14 -6.87
C GLU A 293 28.39 -31.01 -6.23
N GLY A 294 28.48 -30.92 -4.89
CA GLY A 294 29.72 -30.72 -4.15
C GLY A 294 30.33 -29.32 -4.34
N GLN A 295 29.54 -28.35 -4.83
CA GLN A 295 29.99 -26.97 -5.06
C GLN A 295 29.89 -26.11 -3.79
N ILE A 296 29.16 -26.57 -2.77
CA ILE A 296 28.91 -25.88 -1.50
C ILE A 296 29.22 -26.86 -0.35
N GLY A 297 29.99 -26.42 0.65
CA GLY A 297 30.30 -27.21 1.85
C GLY A 297 29.12 -27.30 2.84
N LEU A 298 29.10 -28.37 3.66
CA LEU A 298 28.12 -28.56 4.75
C LEU A 298 28.36 -27.63 5.95
N ASP A 299 29.60 -27.15 6.09
CA ASP A 299 30.04 -26.38 7.24
C ASP A 299 29.56 -24.94 7.03
N GLY A 300 28.37 -24.63 7.54
CA GLY A 300 27.61 -23.38 7.35
C GLY A 300 28.28 -22.06 7.78
N ASP A 301 29.60 -22.05 7.95
CA ASP A 301 30.42 -20.89 8.30
C ASP A 301 31.43 -20.48 7.19
N GLY A 302 31.49 -21.20 6.06
CA GLY A 302 32.48 -20.89 5.00
C GLY A 302 31.87 -20.84 3.60
N ASP A 303 31.93 -19.66 2.97
CA ASP A 303 32.00 -19.33 1.51
C ASP A 303 31.20 -20.14 0.46
N GLY A 304 30.45 -21.18 0.79
CA GLY A 304 29.70 -22.00 -0.17
C GLY A 304 28.53 -21.25 -0.83
N ASP A 305 28.24 -20.07 -0.33
CA ASP A 305 27.18 -19.20 -0.80
C ASP A 305 27.70 -18.18 -1.84
N GLU A 306 28.91 -18.39 -2.40
CA GLU A 306 29.64 -17.50 -3.32
C GLU A 306 28.92 -17.17 -4.64
N GLY A 307 27.84 -17.89 -4.97
CA GLY A 307 26.98 -17.57 -6.13
C GLY A 307 25.68 -16.84 -5.80
N LEU A 308 25.26 -16.83 -4.53
CA LEU A 308 23.95 -16.31 -4.13
C LEU A 308 24.05 -14.81 -3.83
N GLY A 309 23.15 -14.01 -4.39
CA GLY A 309 23.13 -12.58 -4.10
C GLY A 309 22.89 -12.31 -2.61
N ASN A 310 23.67 -11.41 -2.00
CA ASN A 310 23.57 -11.06 -0.57
C ASN A 310 22.14 -10.71 -0.10
N GLY A 311 21.29 -10.20 -1.00
CA GLY A 311 19.88 -9.99 -0.72
C GLY A 311 19.16 -11.30 -0.42
N LEU A 312 19.28 -12.31 -1.29
CA LEU A 312 18.62 -13.61 -1.16
C LEU A 312 19.07 -14.38 0.09
N LYS A 313 20.34 -14.27 0.48
CA LYS A 313 20.86 -14.87 1.72
C LYS A 313 20.12 -14.43 2.98
N ARG A 314 19.55 -13.22 2.94
CA ARG A 314 18.92 -12.54 4.08
C ARG A 314 17.41 -12.38 3.94
N VAL A 315 16.83 -12.88 2.85
CA VAL A 315 15.38 -12.86 2.65
C VAL A 315 14.79 -14.01 3.43
N ASP A 316 14.06 -13.67 4.50
CA ASP A 316 13.34 -14.65 5.31
C ASP A 316 11.83 -14.46 5.19
N LEU A 317 11.09 -15.50 5.55
CA LEU A 317 9.64 -15.43 5.71
C LEU A 317 9.29 -14.56 6.91
N TRP A 318 8.23 -13.78 6.78
CA TRP A 318 7.65 -13.06 7.91
C TRP A 318 6.73 -14.01 8.67
N GLU A 319 7.30 -14.92 9.44
CA GLU A 319 6.57 -15.89 10.28
C GLU A 319 5.62 -15.21 11.26
N GLU A 320 4.50 -15.83 11.62
CA GLU A 320 3.58 -15.28 12.61
C GLU A 320 4.23 -15.34 14.00
N GLU A 321 4.43 -14.20 14.67
CA GLU A 321 4.95 -14.13 16.06
C GLU A 321 3.94 -14.65 17.10
N GLU A 322 2.73 -15.01 16.67
CA GLU A 322 1.80 -15.72 17.55
C GLU A 322 2.38 -17.11 17.78
N LYS A 323 2.88 -17.31 19.01
CA LYS A 323 3.25 -18.61 19.55
C LYS A 323 2.25 -19.63 19.02
N MET A 324 2.74 -20.61 18.26
CA MET A 324 2.04 -21.85 17.98
C MET A 324 1.42 -22.32 19.29
N GLU A 325 0.12 -22.06 19.49
CA GLU A 325 -0.65 -22.89 20.42
C GLU A 325 -0.61 -24.27 19.77
N GLU A 326 -0.04 -25.24 20.49
CA GLU A 326 0.11 -26.63 20.06
C GLU A 326 -1.22 -27.15 19.49
N GLY A 327 -1.36 -27.18 18.17
CA GLY A 327 -2.58 -27.64 17.52
C GLY A 327 -2.83 -27.12 16.10
N ASP A 328 -2.26 -25.98 15.71
CA ASP A 328 -2.42 -25.46 14.34
C ASP A 328 -1.41 -26.15 13.41
N THR A 329 -1.86 -27.18 12.71
CA THR A 329 -1.04 -27.96 11.77
C THR A 329 -0.58 -27.10 10.59
N ASP A 330 0.70 -27.23 10.24
CA ASP A 330 1.48 -26.48 9.22
C ASP A 330 0.96 -26.48 7.76
N ASP A 331 -0.27 -26.93 7.48
CA ASP A 331 -0.75 -27.27 6.13
C ASP A 331 -1.83 -26.33 5.54
N GLU A 332 -2.34 -25.32 6.26
CA GLU A 332 -3.39 -24.44 5.71
C GLU A 332 -2.84 -23.36 4.77
N LYS A 333 -2.70 -23.76 3.50
CA LYS A 333 -2.28 -22.95 2.37
C LYS A 333 -3.35 -21.89 2.04
N GLY A 334 -2.94 -20.61 2.02
CA GLY A 334 -3.79 -19.51 1.58
C GLY A 334 -4.19 -19.62 0.10
N ALA A 335 -5.26 -18.90 -0.29
CA ALA A 335 -5.77 -18.94 -1.65
C ALA A 335 -4.72 -18.52 -2.69
N VAL A 336 -4.67 -19.26 -3.81
CA VAL A 336 -3.71 -18.98 -4.89
C VAL A 336 -4.13 -17.75 -5.67
N VAL A 337 -3.26 -16.74 -5.74
CA VAL A 337 -3.53 -15.49 -6.45
C VAL A 337 -3.36 -15.69 -7.96
N LYS A 338 -4.49 -15.67 -8.69
CA LYS A 338 -4.54 -15.82 -10.15
C LYS A 338 -4.08 -14.55 -10.88
N GLY A 339 -4.27 -13.37 -10.29
CA GLY A 339 -3.79 -12.13 -10.89
C GLY A 339 -3.62 -10.97 -9.91
N MET A 340 -2.72 -10.06 -10.24
CA MET A 340 -2.41 -8.87 -9.45
C MET A 340 -2.63 -7.60 -10.27
N ILE A 341 -3.40 -6.65 -9.70
CA ILE A 341 -3.65 -5.32 -10.24
C ILE A 341 -2.87 -4.32 -9.38
N LEU A 342 -1.83 -3.73 -9.96
CA LEU A 342 -0.89 -2.88 -9.23
C LEU A 342 -1.02 -1.43 -9.73
N LEU A 343 -1.56 -0.56 -8.89
CA LEU A 343 -1.75 0.86 -9.19
C LEU A 343 -0.58 1.68 -8.64
N SER A 344 0.17 2.38 -9.49
CA SER A 344 1.37 3.16 -9.14
C SER A 344 2.32 2.45 -8.12
N PRO A 345 2.76 1.20 -8.36
CA PRO A 345 3.54 0.43 -7.39
C PRO A 345 4.91 1.03 -7.05
N MET A 346 5.31 0.96 -5.78
CA MET A 346 6.65 1.34 -5.29
C MET A 346 7.58 0.13 -5.24
N THR A 347 8.29 -0.17 -6.31
CA THR A 347 9.00 -1.46 -6.47
C THR A 347 10.46 -1.47 -6.01
N ASP A 348 11.11 -0.31 -6.04
CA ASP A 348 12.48 -0.08 -5.60
C ASP A 348 12.43 0.98 -4.49
N ILE A 349 12.51 0.52 -3.24
CA ILE A 349 12.39 1.37 -2.06
C ILE A 349 13.62 2.28 -1.90
N PRO A 350 14.88 1.83 -2.06
CA PRO A 350 16.03 2.73 -2.10
C PRO A 350 15.90 3.85 -3.15
N LEU A 351 15.43 3.53 -4.36
CA LEU A 351 15.20 4.52 -5.41
C LEU A 351 14.08 5.49 -5.04
N GLN A 352 13.03 5.01 -4.37
CA GLN A 352 11.96 5.84 -3.83
C GLN A 352 12.47 6.78 -2.74
N ILE A 353 13.26 6.28 -1.79
CA ILE A 353 13.87 7.09 -0.73
C ILE A 353 14.77 8.17 -1.33
N ARG A 354 15.55 7.84 -2.37
CA ARG A 354 16.38 8.82 -3.09
C ARG A 354 15.52 9.86 -3.82
N HIS A 355 14.41 9.45 -4.42
CA HIS A 355 13.45 10.37 -5.04
C HIS A 355 12.87 11.33 -4.00
N GLU A 356 12.41 10.81 -2.85
CA GLU A 356 11.92 11.62 -1.73
C GLU A 356 13.01 12.55 -1.16
N ALA A 357 14.27 12.11 -1.15
CA ALA A 357 15.40 12.93 -0.72
C ALA A 357 15.69 14.10 -1.68
N ASN A 358 15.53 13.88 -2.99
CA ASN A 358 15.59 14.96 -3.98
C ASN A 358 14.43 15.97 -3.81
N LEU A 359 13.31 15.52 -3.22
CA LEU A 359 12.19 16.35 -2.80
C LEU A 359 12.34 16.87 -1.36
N TYR A 360 13.45 16.58 -0.66
CA TYR A 360 13.70 16.96 0.75
C TYR A 360 12.70 16.36 1.77
N ALA A 361 11.91 15.37 1.37
CA ALA A 361 10.81 14.79 2.12
C ALA A 361 11.15 13.45 2.79
N GLU A 362 12.35 12.90 2.60
CA GLU A 362 12.77 11.58 3.06
C GLU A 362 12.70 11.38 4.59
N HIS A 363 12.82 12.47 5.36
CA HIS A 363 12.68 12.40 6.82
C HIS A 363 11.22 12.46 7.28
N VAL A 364 10.33 13.08 6.50
CA VAL A 364 8.91 13.23 6.86
C VAL A 364 8.06 12.13 6.24
N SER A 365 8.47 11.55 5.12
CA SER A 365 7.79 10.45 4.44
C SER A 365 7.73 9.18 5.28
N ALA A 366 6.57 8.53 5.29
CA ALA A 366 6.37 7.24 5.95
C ALA A 366 7.08 6.07 5.24
N THR A 367 7.51 6.25 3.98
CA THR A 367 8.09 5.19 3.14
C THR A 367 9.20 4.42 3.85
N ARG A 368 10.27 5.10 4.28
CA ARG A 368 11.39 4.44 4.94
C ARG A 368 10.99 3.72 6.23
N ARG A 369 10.01 4.26 6.97
CA ARG A 369 9.59 3.69 8.27
C ARG A 369 8.64 2.50 8.11
N PHE A 370 7.84 2.50 7.04
CA PHE A 370 6.97 1.39 6.69
C PHE A 370 7.76 0.20 6.13
N PHE A 371 8.73 0.46 5.24
CA PHE A 371 9.51 -0.58 4.57
C PHE A 371 10.73 -1.06 5.34
N GLY A 372 11.30 -0.25 6.23
CA GLY A 372 12.43 -0.62 7.07
C GLY A 372 13.41 0.54 7.28
N PRO A 373 13.74 0.90 8.54
CA PRO A 373 14.54 2.09 8.84
C PRO A 373 15.97 2.02 8.29
N SER A 374 16.55 0.83 8.16
CA SER A 374 17.89 0.64 7.58
C SER A 374 17.86 0.52 6.06
N GLN A 375 18.99 0.85 5.41
CA GLN A 375 19.16 0.64 3.97
C GLN A 375 18.98 -0.84 3.60
N THR A 376 19.51 -1.73 4.43
CA THR A 376 19.37 -3.18 4.26
C THR A 376 17.92 -3.62 4.28
N GLU A 377 17.14 -3.24 5.29
CA GLU A 377 15.72 -3.62 5.35
C GLU A 377 14.94 -3.03 4.17
N SER A 378 15.25 -1.79 3.77
CA SER A 378 14.65 -1.17 2.58
C SER A 378 14.95 -1.99 1.30
N MET A 379 16.18 -2.53 1.15
CA MET A 379 16.51 -3.43 0.04
C MET A 379 15.76 -4.76 0.13
N LEU A 380 15.67 -5.37 1.32
CA LEU A 380 14.96 -6.63 1.55
C LEU A 380 13.43 -6.52 1.39
N ALA A 381 12.91 -5.31 1.55
CA ALA A 381 11.52 -4.98 1.32
C ALA A 381 11.20 -4.66 -0.16
N SER A 382 12.22 -4.40 -0.99
CA SER A 382 12.06 -3.94 -2.37
C SER A 382 11.82 -5.08 -3.36
N PRO A 383 10.63 -5.16 -3.99
CA PRO A 383 10.36 -6.10 -5.08
C PRO A 383 11.47 -6.14 -6.12
N ALA A 384 11.91 -4.99 -6.61
CA ALA A 384 12.85 -4.92 -7.72
C ALA A 384 14.19 -5.57 -7.39
N HIS A 385 14.72 -5.32 -6.18
CA HIS A 385 16.01 -5.86 -5.76
C HIS A 385 15.95 -7.38 -5.58
N ILE A 386 14.88 -7.87 -4.95
CA ILE A 386 14.73 -9.30 -4.66
C ILE A 386 14.41 -10.08 -5.94
N LEU A 387 13.51 -9.58 -6.80
CA LEU A 387 13.22 -10.20 -8.10
C LEU A 387 14.45 -10.24 -9.01
N PHE A 388 15.23 -9.15 -9.05
CA PHE A 388 16.47 -9.12 -9.83
C PHE A 388 17.52 -10.12 -9.32
N ALA A 389 17.62 -10.28 -8.00
CA ALA A 389 18.53 -11.26 -7.39
C ALA A 389 18.03 -12.70 -7.62
N ALA A 390 16.72 -12.92 -7.62
CA ALA A 390 16.09 -14.22 -7.81
C ALA A 390 16.14 -14.76 -9.25
N ARG A 391 16.64 -13.99 -10.23
CA ARG A 391 16.60 -14.37 -11.65
C ARG A 391 17.21 -15.72 -12.03
N ASN A 392 18.19 -16.18 -11.26
CA ASN A 392 18.90 -17.44 -11.53
C ASN A 392 18.39 -18.60 -10.66
N VAL A 393 17.41 -18.31 -9.81
CA VAL A 393 17.01 -19.16 -8.69
C VAL A 393 15.51 -19.47 -8.76
N LEU A 394 14.71 -18.49 -9.20
CA LEU A 394 13.28 -18.65 -9.38
C LEU A 394 12.97 -19.05 -10.82
N ASN A 395 12.48 -20.28 -11.02
CA ASN A 395 11.88 -20.70 -12.27
C ASN A 395 10.35 -20.59 -12.19
N VAL A 396 9.79 -19.50 -12.73
CA VAL A 396 8.34 -19.22 -12.63
C VAL A 396 7.50 -20.35 -13.22
N GLY A 397 7.96 -21.01 -14.30
CA GLY A 397 7.25 -22.11 -14.94
C GLY A 397 7.06 -23.33 -14.04
N GLU A 398 7.99 -23.58 -13.12
CA GLU A 398 7.99 -24.75 -12.22
C GLU A 398 7.34 -24.43 -10.86
N THR A 399 7.31 -23.16 -10.46
CA THR A 399 6.73 -22.72 -9.17
C THR A 399 5.19 -22.86 -9.10
N GLY A 400 4.53 -23.08 -10.24
CA GLY A 400 3.07 -23.06 -10.32
C GLY A 400 2.45 -21.67 -10.15
N LEU A 401 3.26 -20.61 -10.07
CA LEU A 401 2.80 -19.22 -10.07
C LEU A 401 2.31 -18.81 -11.46
N ASN A 402 1.09 -19.21 -11.81
CA ASN A 402 0.41 -18.72 -13.00
C ASN A 402 -0.32 -17.39 -12.74
N THR A 403 0.36 -16.49 -12.01
CA THR A 403 -0.14 -15.16 -11.62
C THR A 403 0.07 -14.19 -12.77
N ARG A 404 -1.02 -13.55 -13.18
CA ARG A 404 -1.02 -12.50 -14.21
C ARG A 404 -0.84 -11.13 -13.59
N PHE A 405 -0.32 -10.17 -14.34
CA PHE A 405 -0.11 -8.80 -13.84
C PHE A 405 -0.75 -7.74 -14.73
N LEU A 406 -1.46 -6.82 -14.09
CA LEU A 406 -1.90 -5.55 -14.66
C LEU A 406 -1.29 -4.41 -13.86
N ILE A 407 -0.32 -3.73 -14.45
CA ILE A 407 0.36 -2.59 -13.85
C ILE A 407 -0.19 -1.31 -14.47
N ILE A 408 -0.79 -0.46 -13.66
CA ILE A 408 -1.34 0.83 -14.07
C ILE A 408 -0.57 1.95 -13.38
N HIS A 409 -0.18 2.99 -14.11
CA HIS A 409 0.58 4.11 -13.55
C HIS A 409 0.18 5.45 -14.17
N GLY A 410 0.20 6.52 -13.37
CA GLY A 410 -0.02 7.88 -13.85
C GLY A 410 1.21 8.51 -14.53
N GLY A 411 1.09 8.99 -15.75
CA GLY A 411 2.19 9.64 -16.49
C GLY A 411 2.69 10.95 -15.85
N LYS A 412 1.89 11.58 -14.99
CA LYS A 412 2.23 12.77 -14.19
C LYS A 412 2.41 12.45 -12.70
N ASP A 413 2.68 11.19 -12.36
CA ASP A 413 2.96 10.81 -10.97
C ASP A 413 4.29 11.45 -10.51
N GLU A 414 4.18 12.52 -9.71
CA GLU A 414 5.32 13.23 -9.13
C GLU A 414 5.87 12.53 -7.87
N TRP A 415 5.08 11.65 -7.26
CA TRP A 415 5.37 11.07 -5.94
C TRP A 415 6.05 9.71 -6.06
N VAL A 416 5.56 8.87 -6.97
CA VAL A 416 6.17 7.59 -7.31
C VAL A 416 6.57 7.64 -8.79
N PRO A 417 7.86 7.64 -9.12
CA PRO A 417 8.28 7.72 -10.51
C PRO A 417 7.79 6.53 -11.36
N VAL A 418 7.24 6.79 -12.54
CA VAL A 418 6.74 5.75 -13.48
C VAL A 418 7.77 4.67 -13.83
N ARG A 419 9.07 5.00 -13.76
CA ARG A 419 10.18 4.05 -13.92
C ARG A 419 10.11 2.86 -12.96
N GLN A 420 9.46 3.00 -11.80
CA GLN A 420 9.20 1.91 -10.86
C GLN A 420 8.35 0.81 -11.53
N SER A 421 7.23 1.20 -12.15
CA SER A 421 6.37 0.26 -12.87
C SER A 421 7.01 -0.34 -14.12
N VAL A 422 7.80 0.46 -14.83
CA VAL A 422 8.57 -0.04 -15.99
C VAL A 422 9.58 -1.10 -15.52
N LEU A 423 10.36 -0.80 -14.47
CA LEU A 423 11.32 -1.73 -13.89
C LEU A 423 10.66 -3.04 -13.43
N LEU A 424 9.53 -2.96 -12.73
CA LEU A 424 8.79 -4.16 -12.31
C LEU A 424 8.34 -5.00 -13.51
N ARG A 425 7.81 -4.36 -14.56
CA ARG A 425 7.42 -5.07 -15.78
C ARG A 425 8.60 -5.84 -16.38
N GLU A 426 9.73 -5.17 -16.57
CA GLU A 426 10.92 -5.79 -17.17
C GLU A 426 11.44 -6.95 -16.31
N LEU A 427 11.41 -6.82 -14.98
CA LEU A 427 11.82 -7.89 -14.07
C LEU A 427 10.87 -9.09 -14.11
N LEU A 428 9.55 -8.87 -14.13
CA LEU A 428 8.58 -9.95 -14.23
C LEU A 428 8.69 -10.68 -15.57
N VAL A 429 8.84 -9.94 -16.67
CA VAL A 429 9.06 -10.52 -18.00
C VAL A 429 10.38 -11.28 -18.05
N GLY A 430 11.45 -10.72 -17.47
CA GLY A 430 12.76 -11.36 -17.39
C GLY A 430 12.78 -12.65 -16.54
N LEU A 431 11.87 -12.77 -15.58
CA LEU A 431 11.64 -13.99 -14.79
C LEU A 431 10.77 -15.03 -15.50
N GLY A 432 10.28 -14.74 -16.72
CA GLY A 432 9.46 -15.66 -17.50
C GLY A 432 7.96 -15.60 -17.18
N VAL A 433 7.47 -14.54 -16.52
CA VAL A 433 6.02 -14.34 -16.34
C VAL A 433 5.38 -14.06 -17.70
N GLN A 434 4.46 -14.92 -18.12
CA GLN A 434 3.89 -14.87 -19.47
C GLN A 434 2.94 -13.70 -19.68
N GLU A 435 2.13 -13.34 -18.66
CA GLU A 435 1.07 -12.34 -18.78
C GLU A 435 1.35 -11.11 -17.91
N VAL A 436 2.14 -10.17 -18.44
CA VAL A 436 2.42 -8.88 -17.78
C VAL A 436 1.97 -7.73 -18.68
N SER A 437 0.88 -7.06 -18.28
CA SER A 437 0.36 -5.87 -18.96
C SER A 437 0.75 -4.60 -18.21
N PHE A 438 1.15 -3.56 -18.96
CA PHE A 438 1.47 -2.25 -18.41
C PHE A 438 0.66 -1.16 -19.14
N ARG A 439 0.09 -0.24 -18.36
CA ARG A 439 -0.73 0.88 -18.83
C ARG A 439 -0.29 2.16 -18.13
N ALA A 440 0.31 3.07 -18.88
CA ALA A 440 0.70 4.39 -18.42
C ALA A 440 -0.28 5.45 -18.95
N TYR A 441 -0.99 6.14 -18.06
CA TYR A 441 -2.01 7.12 -18.43
C TYR A 441 -1.45 8.54 -18.36
N LYS A 442 -1.22 9.15 -19.53
CA LYS A 442 -0.42 10.39 -19.69
C LYS A 442 -0.77 11.52 -18.73
N ALA A 443 -2.06 11.77 -18.46
CA ALA A 443 -2.47 12.92 -17.64
C ALA A 443 -2.80 12.59 -16.18
N MET A 444 -2.71 11.32 -15.76
CA MET A 444 -2.99 10.90 -14.39
C MET A 444 -1.79 11.18 -13.47
N GLY A 445 -2.07 11.70 -12.27
CA GLY A 445 -1.16 11.75 -11.12
C GLY A 445 -1.20 10.47 -10.28
N HIS A 446 -0.71 10.55 -9.04
CA HIS A 446 -0.47 9.37 -8.17
C HIS A 446 -1.74 8.67 -7.67
N LEU A 447 -2.76 9.44 -7.30
CA LEU A 447 -4.02 8.93 -6.74
C LEU A 447 -5.09 8.79 -7.81
N ASP A 448 -4.89 9.39 -8.99
CA ASP A 448 -5.89 9.38 -10.05
C ASP A 448 -6.30 7.97 -10.49
N PRO A 449 -5.42 6.95 -10.59
CA PRO A 449 -5.85 5.58 -10.85
C PRO A 449 -6.82 5.04 -9.79
N LEU A 450 -6.62 5.39 -8.52
CA LEU A 450 -7.52 4.97 -7.44
C LEU A 450 -8.84 5.75 -7.50
N LEU A 451 -8.76 7.08 -7.65
CA LEU A 451 -9.93 7.97 -7.71
C LEU A 451 -10.80 7.67 -8.92
N ALA A 452 -10.21 7.33 -10.06
CA ALA A 452 -10.91 6.93 -11.28
C ALA A 452 -11.84 5.73 -11.08
N LEU A 453 -11.52 4.88 -10.11
CA LEU A 453 -12.25 3.67 -9.76
C LEU A 453 -13.22 3.88 -8.59
N MET A 454 -13.30 5.08 -8.01
CA MET A 454 -14.23 5.37 -6.91
C MET A 454 -15.58 5.86 -7.43
N ILE A 455 -16.65 5.46 -6.74
CA ILE A 455 -18.01 5.77 -7.17
C ILE A 455 -18.23 7.28 -7.27
N GLY A 456 -18.65 7.73 -8.46
CA GLY A 456 -19.04 9.12 -8.73
C GLY A 456 -17.87 10.10 -8.92
N ILE A 457 -16.63 9.64 -8.88
CA ILE A 457 -15.48 10.41 -9.35
C ILE A 457 -15.19 9.97 -10.79
N LYS A 458 -15.76 10.69 -11.76
CA LYS A 458 -15.44 10.46 -13.18
C LYS A 458 -14.25 11.32 -13.56
N ASN A 459 -13.19 10.68 -14.03
CA ASN A 459 -12.18 11.34 -14.84
C ASN A 459 -12.21 10.78 -16.27
N ASP A 460 -11.47 11.41 -17.17
CA ASP A 460 -11.42 11.03 -18.60
C ASP A 460 -10.96 9.59 -18.83
N TYR A 461 -10.37 8.95 -17.82
CA TYR A 461 -9.82 7.60 -17.88
C TYR A 461 -10.64 6.56 -17.13
N SER A 462 -11.67 6.92 -16.34
CA SER A 462 -12.45 5.98 -15.52
C SER A 462 -13.01 4.81 -16.34
N THR A 463 -13.59 5.09 -17.50
CA THR A 463 -14.17 4.06 -18.38
C THR A 463 -13.10 3.15 -18.97
N THR A 464 -11.98 3.72 -19.41
CA THR A 464 -10.84 2.98 -19.98
C THR A 464 -10.21 2.07 -18.92
N LEU A 465 -10.06 2.59 -17.70
CA LEU A 465 -9.46 1.87 -16.59
C LEU A 465 -10.33 0.70 -16.11
N LEU A 466 -11.64 0.92 -15.99
CA LEU A 466 -12.60 -0.14 -15.69
C LEU A 466 -12.60 -1.23 -16.76
N ARG A 467 -12.50 -0.84 -18.04
CA ARG A 467 -12.40 -1.79 -19.15
C ARG A 467 -11.11 -2.61 -19.07
N ASP A 468 -9.97 -1.98 -18.80
CA ASP A 468 -8.69 -2.68 -18.64
C ASP A 468 -8.75 -3.69 -17.49
N ILE A 469 -9.33 -3.32 -16.34
CA ILE A 469 -9.51 -4.22 -15.19
C ILE A 469 -10.49 -5.35 -15.52
N SER A 470 -11.61 -5.04 -16.17
CA SER A 470 -12.61 -6.03 -16.58
C SER A 470 -12.00 -7.07 -17.52
N ASN A 471 -11.30 -6.63 -18.55
CA ASN A 471 -10.63 -7.50 -19.52
C ASN A 471 -9.54 -8.35 -18.85
N PHE A 472 -8.87 -7.81 -17.83
CA PHE A 472 -7.86 -8.56 -17.07
C PHE A 472 -8.50 -9.66 -16.21
N ILE A 473 -9.57 -9.37 -15.47
CA ILE A 473 -10.23 -10.34 -14.58
C ILE A 473 -10.95 -11.44 -15.39
N ALA A 474 -11.50 -11.10 -16.55
CA ALA A 474 -12.29 -12.00 -17.37
C ALA A 474 -12.02 -11.73 -18.87
N PRO A 475 -10.91 -12.26 -19.41
CA PRO A 475 -10.52 -12.04 -20.81
C PRO A 475 -11.52 -12.61 -21.81
N ASP A 476 -12.25 -13.68 -21.44
CA ASP A 476 -13.24 -14.35 -22.29
C ASP A 476 -14.65 -13.73 -22.18
N GLY A 477 -14.77 -12.61 -21.46
CA GLY A 477 -16.00 -11.86 -21.29
C GLY A 477 -16.45 -11.20 -22.58
N ILE A 478 -17.28 -11.90 -23.37
CA ILE A 478 -18.11 -11.26 -24.39
C ILE A 478 -18.96 -10.18 -23.68
N PRO A 479 -19.01 -8.94 -24.21
CA PRO A 479 -19.64 -7.79 -23.58
C PRO A 479 -21.09 -7.99 -23.15
#